data_AF-A0A9X4JT30-F1
#
_entry.id   AF-A0A9X4JT30-F1
#
_cell.length_a   1.000
_cell.length_b   1.000
_cell.length_c   1.000
_cell.angle_alpha   90.00
_cell.angle_beta   90.00
_cell.angle_gamma   90.00
#
_symmetry.space_group_name_H-M   'P 1'
#
loop_
_entity.id
_entity.type
_entity.pdbx_description
1 polymer ?
#
loop_
_entity_poly.entity_id
_entity_poly.type
_entity_poly.pdbx_seq_one_letter_code
_entity_poly.pdbx_strand_id
1 'polypeptide(L)'
;MGKFRSTIFICILLSLFFSVPSFAPGEPMIPAAYWGSIKYNNGVPVSSGTLEAVVDGVVCGSIAVNNGFYGQTGTGQKLVVQGNNLEPGDTVYFRVNTGGRVINASESVDWQSGDTRPVNLTLQSAGIIGDVNGDGMVGGLDFSALLAAWNKKEGESGYNNLCDFNGDKTTGGLDFSIMLQNWNKSVY
;
A
#
# COMPACT_ATOMS: atom_id res chain seq x y z
N MET A 1 85.63 12.88 44.17
CA MET A 1 85.95 13.82 43.08
C MET A 1 85.02 13.48 41.90
N GLY A 2 83.89 14.17 41.81
CA GLY A 2 82.83 13.85 40.85
C GLY A 2 83.13 14.33 39.44
N LYS A 3 82.68 13.58 38.43
CA LYS A 3 82.50 14.07 37.07
C LYS A 3 81.17 13.53 36.51
N PHE A 4 80.21 14.44 36.43
CA PHE A 4 78.92 14.31 35.77
C PHE A 4 79.06 14.92 34.37
N ARG A 5 78.79 14.16 33.30
CA ARG A 5 78.51 14.64 31.92
C ARG A 5 77.69 13.54 31.21
N SER A 6 76.36 13.55 31.28
CA SER A 6 75.40 14.23 30.38
C SER A 6 75.51 13.77 28.93
N THR A 7 74.45 13.16 28.37
CA THR A 7 73.87 13.43 27.02
C THR A 7 72.77 12.41 26.65
N ILE A 8 71.51 12.89 26.67
CA ILE A 8 70.36 12.60 25.79
C ILE A 8 69.64 11.23 25.90
N PHE A 9 68.53 11.23 26.65
CA PHE A 9 67.40 10.30 26.50
C PHE A 9 66.43 10.90 25.48
N ILE A 10 66.35 10.33 24.27
CA ILE A 10 65.30 10.66 23.29
C ILE A 10 64.05 9.87 23.68
N CYS A 11 63.12 10.52 24.36
CA CYS A 11 61.76 10.00 24.53
C CYS A 11 61.00 10.21 23.21
N ILE A 12 60.95 9.18 22.36
CA ILE A 12 60.04 9.13 21.22
C ILE A 12 58.63 9.07 21.81
N LEU A 13 57.97 10.22 21.88
CA LEU A 13 56.55 10.32 22.17
C LEU A 13 55.82 9.81 20.91
N LEU A 14 55.60 8.50 20.86
CA LEU A 14 54.79 7.86 19.82
C LEU A 14 53.33 8.27 20.06
N SER A 15 52.92 9.42 19.53
CA SER A 15 51.53 9.84 19.50
C SER A 15 50.77 8.90 18.56
N LEU A 16 50.25 7.81 19.12
CA LEU A 16 49.21 7.01 18.49
C LEU A 16 48.00 7.93 18.31
N PHE A 17 47.86 8.50 17.11
CA PHE A 17 46.59 9.04 16.66
C PHE A 17 45.63 7.86 16.55
N PHE A 18 44.92 7.57 17.63
CA PHE A 18 43.71 6.77 17.55
C PHE A 18 42.74 7.56 16.68
N SER A 19 42.65 7.20 15.41
CA SER A 19 41.50 7.55 14.58
C SER A 19 40.28 6.95 15.26
N VAL A 20 39.63 7.73 16.12
CA VAL A 20 38.27 7.40 16.55
C VAL A 20 37.42 7.38 15.28
N PRO A 21 36.70 6.28 14.98
CA PRO A 21 35.68 6.35 13.96
C PRO A 21 34.70 7.43 14.40
N SER A 22 34.71 8.54 13.69
CA SER A 22 33.67 9.56 13.78
C SER A 22 32.40 8.91 13.23
N PHE A 23 31.50 8.50 14.11
CA PHE A 23 30.11 8.29 13.72
C PHE A 23 29.57 9.66 13.34
N ALA A 24 29.57 9.96 12.04
CA ALA A 24 28.72 11.02 11.54
C ALA A 24 27.28 10.68 11.99
N PRO A 25 26.55 11.62 12.62
CA PRO A 25 25.12 11.45 12.78
C PRO A 25 24.55 11.16 11.38
N GLY A 26 23.80 10.07 11.23
CA GLY A 26 23.13 9.75 9.97
C GLY A 26 22.36 10.99 9.49
N GLU A 27 22.46 11.31 8.21
CA GLU A 27 21.77 12.48 7.65
C GLU A 27 20.29 12.43 8.03
N PRO A 28 19.67 13.59 8.37
CA PRO A 28 18.27 13.61 8.72
C PRO A 28 17.45 13.07 7.54
N MET A 29 16.75 11.97 7.77
CA MET A 29 15.95 11.32 6.76
C MET A 29 14.71 12.16 6.46
N ILE A 30 14.53 12.53 5.21
CA ILE A 30 13.33 13.25 4.75
C ILE A 30 12.27 12.18 4.43
N PRO A 31 11.04 12.29 4.95
CA PRO A 31 9.97 11.34 4.64
C PRO A 31 9.72 11.21 3.14
N ALA A 32 9.39 9.99 2.71
CA ALA A 32 8.85 9.75 1.36
C ALA A 32 7.34 10.07 1.33
N ALA A 33 6.81 10.43 0.16
CA ALA A 33 5.41 10.82 0.01
C ALA A 33 4.78 10.28 -1.30
N TYR A 34 3.72 9.49 -1.17
CA TYR A 34 3.06 8.84 -2.30
C TYR A 34 1.60 9.28 -2.46
N TRP A 35 1.09 9.25 -3.70
CA TRP A 35 -0.32 9.48 -4.02
C TRP A 35 -0.71 8.66 -5.25
N GLY A 36 -2.00 8.44 -5.48
CA GLY A 36 -2.44 7.84 -6.72
C GLY A 36 -3.81 7.20 -6.64
N SER A 37 -4.04 6.28 -7.57
CA SER A 37 -5.28 5.53 -7.68
C SER A 37 -5.17 4.16 -7.02
N ILE A 38 -6.31 3.63 -6.59
CA ILE A 38 -6.43 2.31 -6.00
C ILE A 38 -7.71 1.61 -6.47
N LYS A 39 -7.53 0.41 -7.00
CA LYS A 39 -8.60 -0.40 -7.58
C LYS A 39 -8.43 -1.86 -7.24
N TYR A 40 -9.49 -2.64 -7.37
CA TYR A 40 -9.40 -4.09 -7.40
C TYR A 40 -8.87 -4.58 -8.75
N ASN A 41 -8.39 -5.82 -8.80
CA ASN A 41 -7.92 -6.49 -10.01
C ASN A 41 -8.97 -6.56 -11.13
N ASN A 42 -10.27 -6.48 -10.80
CA ASN A 42 -11.39 -6.38 -11.75
C ASN A 42 -11.62 -4.97 -12.30
N GLY A 43 -10.81 -3.99 -11.89
CA GLY A 43 -10.90 -2.59 -12.35
C GLY A 43 -11.81 -1.69 -11.51
N VAL A 44 -12.58 -2.24 -10.57
CA VAL A 44 -13.49 -1.45 -9.71
C VAL A 44 -12.68 -0.60 -8.73
N PRO A 45 -12.94 0.73 -8.63
CA PRO A 45 -12.26 1.58 -7.66
C PRO A 45 -12.62 1.21 -6.22
N VAL A 46 -11.65 1.28 -5.29
CA VAL A 46 -11.94 1.07 -3.87
C VAL A 46 -12.73 2.28 -3.33
N SER A 47 -13.98 2.06 -2.94
CA SER A 47 -14.91 3.14 -2.59
C SER A 47 -14.47 3.96 -1.38
N SER A 48 -13.98 3.28 -0.34
CA SER A 48 -13.48 3.89 0.89
C SER A 48 -12.56 2.94 1.66
N GLY A 49 -11.78 3.49 2.59
CA GLY A 49 -10.91 2.70 3.47
C GLY A 49 -9.74 3.52 4.01
N THR A 50 -8.81 2.83 4.65
CA THR A 50 -7.52 3.41 5.08
C THR A 50 -6.40 2.63 4.41
N LEU A 51 -5.60 3.32 3.61
CA LEU A 51 -4.36 2.79 3.05
C LEU A 51 -3.25 2.93 4.09
N GLU A 52 -2.53 1.84 4.33
CA GLU A 52 -1.38 1.76 5.22
C GLU A 52 -0.12 1.37 4.41
N ALA A 53 0.97 2.10 4.65
CA ALA A 53 2.32 1.72 4.22
C ALA A 53 2.99 0.93 5.35
N VAL A 54 3.57 -0.22 5.00
CA VAL A 54 4.14 -1.17 5.95
C VAL A 54 5.56 -1.53 5.53
N VAL A 55 6.51 -1.39 6.46
CA VAL A 55 7.90 -1.84 6.31
C VAL A 55 8.21 -2.78 7.46
N ASP A 56 8.72 -3.98 7.17
CA ASP A 56 9.01 -5.02 8.18
C ASP A 56 7.86 -5.31 9.15
N GLY A 57 6.62 -5.23 8.66
CA GLY A 57 5.40 -5.45 9.46
C GLY A 57 4.96 -4.25 10.32
N VAL A 58 5.71 -3.16 10.33
CA VAL A 58 5.39 -1.91 11.05
C VAL A 58 4.70 -0.93 10.11
N VAL A 59 3.58 -0.34 10.56
CA VAL A 59 2.91 0.73 9.81
C VAL A 59 3.71 2.03 9.93
N CYS A 60 4.22 2.52 8.80
CA CYS A 60 5.06 3.72 8.69
C CYS A 60 4.34 4.91 8.04
N GLY A 61 3.08 4.74 7.68
CA GLY A 61 2.25 5.79 7.10
C GLY A 61 0.82 5.31 6.90
N SER A 62 -0.13 6.24 6.96
CA SER A 62 -1.54 5.94 6.69
C SER A 62 -2.26 7.12 6.04
N ILE A 63 -3.21 6.84 5.16
CA ILE A 63 -4.07 7.86 4.55
C ILE A 63 -5.46 7.29 4.23
N ALA A 64 -6.49 8.14 4.24
CA ALA A 64 -7.81 7.75 3.79
C ALA A 64 -7.83 7.50 2.27
N VAL A 65 -8.56 6.46 1.87
CA VAL A 65 -8.95 6.17 0.50
C VAL A 65 -10.35 6.71 0.28
N ASN A 66 -10.55 7.46 -0.80
CA ASN A 66 -11.86 7.99 -1.18
C ASN A 66 -12.06 7.81 -2.68
N ASN A 67 -13.11 7.09 -3.06
CA ASN A 67 -13.54 6.91 -4.44
C ASN A 67 -12.41 6.50 -5.40
N GLY A 68 -11.59 5.53 -4.99
CA GLY A 68 -10.49 5.00 -5.78
C GLY A 68 -9.21 5.83 -5.77
N PHE A 69 -9.11 6.85 -4.92
CA PHE A 69 -7.91 7.69 -4.82
C PHE A 69 -7.42 7.79 -3.38
N TYR A 70 -6.10 7.94 -3.26
CA TYR A 70 -5.44 8.31 -2.02
C TYR A 70 -4.44 9.44 -2.29
N GLY A 71 -4.39 10.39 -1.37
CA GLY A 71 -3.60 11.60 -1.55
C GLY A 71 -4.02 12.44 -2.76
N GLN A 72 -3.23 13.47 -3.04
CA GLN A 72 -3.51 14.51 -4.04
C GLN A 72 -2.20 14.99 -4.69
N THR A 73 -2.33 15.51 -5.91
CA THR A 73 -1.22 16.15 -6.65
C THR A 73 -0.85 17.51 -6.04
N GLY A 74 0.27 18.08 -6.49
CA GLY A 74 0.69 19.43 -6.07
C GLY A 74 0.98 19.50 -4.57
N THR A 75 0.40 20.48 -3.88
CA THR A 75 0.56 20.70 -2.44
C THR A 75 -0.47 19.95 -1.58
N GLY A 76 -1.34 19.15 -2.20
CA GLY A 76 -2.33 18.37 -1.47
C GLY A 76 -1.72 17.24 -0.62
N GLN A 77 -2.55 16.70 0.28
CA GLN A 77 -2.17 15.64 1.21
C GLN A 77 -1.64 14.41 0.47
N LYS A 78 -0.59 13.77 1.01
CA LYS A 78 0.01 12.54 0.46
C LYS A 78 0.14 11.51 1.56
N LEU A 79 0.27 10.24 1.18
CA LEU A 79 0.71 9.19 2.10
C LEU A 79 2.17 9.45 2.43
N VAL A 80 2.42 9.96 3.64
CA VAL A 80 3.78 10.16 4.15
C VAL A 80 4.27 8.85 4.77
N VAL A 81 5.41 8.35 4.30
CA VAL A 81 6.08 7.16 4.81
C VAL A 81 7.34 7.59 5.55
N GLN A 82 7.32 7.41 6.86
CA GLN A 82 8.36 7.87 7.78
C GLN A 82 8.58 6.88 8.94
N GLY A 83 9.78 6.90 9.51
CA GLY A 83 10.15 6.06 10.65
C GLY A 83 11.62 6.24 11.02
N ASN A 84 11.97 5.92 12.26
CA ASN A 84 13.32 6.09 12.78
C ASN A 84 14.30 5.00 12.32
N ASN A 85 13.79 3.89 11.79
CA ASN A 85 14.56 2.71 11.38
C ASN A 85 14.40 2.41 9.88
N LEU A 86 13.90 3.37 9.10
CA LEU A 86 13.87 3.20 7.65
C LEU A 86 15.30 3.37 7.12
N GLU A 87 15.68 2.58 6.13
CA GLU A 87 16.93 2.70 5.40
C GLU A 87 16.64 2.78 3.89
N PRO A 88 17.47 3.52 3.11
CA PRO A 88 17.32 3.52 1.66
C PRO A 88 17.39 2.10 1.08
N GLY A 89 16.32 1.70 0.40
CA GLY A 89 16.18 0.35 -0.18
C GLY A 89 15.17 -0.53 0.54
N ASP A 90 14.69 -0.14 1.73
CA ASP A 90 13.65 -0.89 2.44
C ASP A 90 12.39 -1.02 1.60
N THR A 91 11.81 -2.22 1.54
CA THR A 91 10.59 -2.44 0.76
C THR A 91 9.36 -1.96 1.54
N VAL A 92 8.65 -0.99 0.97
CA VAL A 92 7.33 -0.53 1.42
C VAL A 92 6.26 -1.37 0.76
N TYR A 93 5.55 -2.15 1.57
CA TYR A 93 4.32 -2.83 1.19
C TYR A 93 3.11 -1.95 1.47
N PHE A 94 2.08 -2.09 0.65
CA PHE A 94 0.83 -1.36 0.82
C PHE A 94 -0.30 -2.33 1.14
N ARG A 95 -1.15 -1.94 2.09
CA ARG A 95 -2.38 -2.67 2.40
C ARG A 95 -3.51 -1.71 2.73
N VAL A 96 -4.74 -2.10 2.44
CA VAL A 96 -5.92 -1.28 2.70
C VAL A 96 -6.79 -1.96 3.73
N ASN A 97 -7.15 -1.21 4.77
CA ASN A 97 -8.25 -1.54 5.66
C ASN A 97 -9.56 -1.00 5.08
N THR A 98 -10.40 -1.87 4.53
CA THR A 98 -11.71 -1.52 3.95
C THR A 98 -12.74 -2.59 4.32
N GLY A 99 -13.96 -2.17 4.68
CA GLY A 99 -15.02 -3.11 5.09
C GLY A 99 -14.69 -3.97 6.31
N GLY A 100 -13.64 -3.63 7.08
CA GLY A 100 -13.12 -4.47 8.18
C GLY A 100 -12.07 -5.51 7.75
N ARG A 101 -11.63 -5.51 6.48
CA ARG A 101 -10.55 -6.39 5.97
C ARG A 101 -9.30 -5.60 5.69
N VAL A 102 -8.17 -6.27 5.90
CA VAL A 102 -6.87 -5.83 5.41
C VAL A 102 -6.57 -6.58 4.12
N ILE A 103 -6.46 -5.84 3.00
CA ILE A 103 -6.17 -6.39 1.68
C ILE A 103 -4.84 -5.81 1.20
N ASN A 104 -3.89 -6.68 0.84
CA ASN A 104 -2.59 -6.26 0.34
C ASN A 104 -2.71 -5.78 -1.12
N ALA A 105 -1.99 -4.71 -1.46
CA ALA A 105 -1.77 -4.32 -2.84
C ALA A 105 -0.72 -5.23 -3.49
N SER A 106 -0.77 -5.32 -4.81
CA SER A 106 0.18 -6.12 -5.59
C SER A 106 1.53 -5.41 -5.77
N GLU A 107 1.51 -4.08 -5.68
CA GLU A 107 2.66 -3.21 -5.85
C GLU A 107 3.37 -2.94 -4.51
N SER A 108 4.68 -2.76 -4.60
CA SER A 108 5.56 -2.28 -3.52
C SER A 108 6.53 -1.25 -4.10
N VAL A 109 7.20 -0.50 -3.22
CA VAL A 109 8.25 0.43 -3.61
C VAL A 109 9.46 0.30 -2.70
N ASP A 110 10.65 0.52 -3.25
CA ASP A 110 11.85 0.68 -2.43
C ASP A 110 11.86 2.10 -1.85
N TRP A 111 11.95 2.20 -0.53
CA TRP A 111 11.95 3.46 0.18
C TRP A 111 13.24 4.23 -0.10
N GLN A 112 13.11 5.53 -0.34
CA GLN A 112 14.24 6.45 -0.48
C GLN A 112 13.89 7.77 0.20
N SER A 113 14.87 8.38 0.86
CA SER A 113 14.72 9.67 1.55
C SER A 113 14.23 10.75 0.57
N GLY A 114 13.08 11.36 0.88
CA GLY A 114 12.46 12.41 0.07
C GLY A 114 11.76 11.95 -1.22
N ASP A 115 11.68 10.63 -1.51
CA ASP A 115 11.00 10.14 -2.72
C ASP A 115 9.53 10.58 -2.72
N THR A 116 9.15 11.37 -3.73
CA THR A 116 7.82 11.96 -3.85
C THR A 116 7.28 11.73 -5.26
N ARG A 117 6.42 10.73 -5.43
CA ARG A 117 5.93 10.31 -6.75
C ARG A 117 4.55 9.64 -6.71
N PRO A 118 3.84 9.55 -7.86
CA PRO A 118 2.62 8.77 -7.92
C PRO A 118 2.91 7.27 -7.83
N VAL A 119 2.06 6.55 -7.11
CA VAL A 119 2.03 5.09 -7.01
C VAL A 119 0.57 4.67 -7.22
N ASN A 120 0.31 3.77 -8.17
CA ASN A 120 -1.04 3.24 -8.42
C ASN A 120 -1.10 1.81 -7.89
N LEU A 121 -2.16 1.49 -7.16
CA LEU A 121 -2.28 0.25 -6.41
C LEU A 121 -3.41 -0.63 -6.94
N THR A 122 -3.17 -1.93 -6.98
CA THR A 122 -4.12 -2.96 -7.38
C THR A 122 -4.29 -3.98 -6.25
N LEU A 123 -5.49 -4.02 -5.67
CA LEU A 123 -5.88 -4.99 -4.66
C LEU A 123 -6.38 -6.28 -5.31
N GLN A 124 -5.96 -7.43 -4.77
CA GLN A 124 -6.56 -8.71 -5.14
C GLN A 124 -7.89 -8.84 -4.39
N SER A 125 -9.02 -8.68 -5.10
CA SER A 125 -10.32 -9.04 -4.53
C SER A 125 -10.30 -10.55 -4.25
N ALA A 126 -10.70 -10.96 -3.03
CA ALA A 126 -10.93 -12.37 -2.77
C ALA A 126 -12.25 -12.72 -3.46
N GLY A 127 -12.16 -13.16 -4.72
CA GLY A 127 -13.30 -13.31 -5.60
C GLY A 127 -14.33 -14.29 -5.06
N ILE A 128 -15.33 -13.77 -4.35
CA ILE A 128 -16.60 -14.46 -4.17
C ILE A 128 -17.44 -14.12 -5.39
N ILE A 129 -17.90 -15.13 -6.12
CA ILE A 129 -18.85 -14.90 -7.20
C ILE A 129 -20.10 -14.24 -6.59
N GLY A 130 -20.46 -13.06 -7.09
CA GLY A 130 -21.53 -12.24 -6.53
C GLY A 130 -21.08 -11.01 -5.72
N ASP A 131 -19.79 -10.88 -5.38
CA ASP A 131 -19.23 -9.67 -4.75
C ASP A 131 -18.86 -8.68 -5.85
N VAL A 132 -19.84 -7.90 -6.28
CA VAL A 132 -19.76 -6.99 -7.42
C VAL A 132 -19.09 -5.68 -7.02
N ASN A 133 -19.31 -5.22 -5.79
CA ASN A 133 -18.74 -3.96 -5.28
C ASN A 133 -17.32 -4.14 -4.71
N GLY A 134 -16.87 -5.38 -4.50
CA GLY A 134 -15.56 -5.74 -3.98
C GLY A 134 -15.40 -5.55 -2.46
N ASP A 135 -16.48 -5.50 -1.70
CA ASP A 135 -16.44 -5.28 -0.25
C ASP A 135 -16.13 -6.54 0.58
N GLY A 136 -15.99 -7.70 -0.09
CA GLY A 136 -15.67 -8.98 0.54
C GLY A 136 -16.90 -9.72 1.08
N MET A 137 -18.10 -9.26 0.79
CA MET A 137 -19.36 -9.91 1.13
C MET A 137 -20.28 -9.91 -0.09
N VAL A 138 -21.04 -10.98 -0.29
CA VAL A 138 -22.15 -10.95 -1.24
C VAL A 138 -23.41 -10.54 -0.50
N GLY A 139 -23.86 -9.32 -0.72
CA GLY A 139 -24.97 -8.72 0.02
C GLY A 139 -25.85 -7.77 -0.78
N GLY A 140 -26.56 -6.90 -0.04
CA GLY A 140 -27.57 -6.01 -0.61
C GLY A 140 -27.01 -4.98 -1.59
N LEU A 141 -25.76 -4.55 -1.40
CA LEU A 141 -25.09 -3.62 -2.30
C LEU A 141 -24.76 -4.29 -3.64
N ASP A 142 -24.28 -5.53 -3.63
CA ASP A 142 -24.07 -6.29 -4.87
C ASP A 142 -25.38 -6.59 -5.58
N PHE A 143 -26.42 -6.92 -4.82
CA PHE A 143 -27.74 -7.13 -5.39
C PHE A 143 -28.28 -5.88 -6.07
N SER A 144 -28.05 -4.70 -5.49
CA SER A 144 -28.42 -3.45 -6.13
C SER A 144 -27.70 -3.23 -7.47
N ALA A 145 -26.43 -3.64 -7.57
CA ALA A 145 -25.66 -3.59 -8.81
C ALA A 145 -26.18 -4.61 -9.85
N LEU A 146 -26.60 -5.80 -9.42
CA LEU A 146 -27.26 -6.78 -10.28
C LEU A 146 -28.61 -6.25 -10.81
N LEU A 147 -29.42 -5.64 -9.94
CA LEU A 147 -30.70 -5.05 -10.33
C LEU A 147 -30.54 -3.88 -11.31
N ALA A 148 -29.48 -3.08 -11.18
CA ALA A 148 -29.18 -2.01 -12.13
C ALA A 148 -28.87 -2.52 -13.54
N ALA A 149 -28.34 -3.74 -13.65
CA ALA A 149 -28.05 -4.42 -14.92
C ALA A 149 -29.13 -5.43 -15.34
N TRP A 150 -30.30 -5.45 -14.68
CA TRP A 150 -31.31 -6.48 -14.91
C TRP A 150 -31.84 -6.52 -16.34
N ASN A 151 -31.93 -7.72 -16.91
CA ASN A 151 -32.35 -7.99 -18.29
C ASN A 151 -31.51 -7.24 -19.34
N LYS A 152 -30.25 -6.90 -19.03
CA LYS A 152 -29.32 -6.28 -19.98
C LYS A 152 -28.44 -7.32 -20.65
N LYS A 153 -28.09 -7.08 -21.91
CA LYS A 153 -27.20 -7.93 -22.71
C LYS A 153 -25.91 -7.21 -23.08
N GLU A 154 -24.87 -7.98 -23.37
CA GLU A 154 -23.61 -7.44 -23.87
C GLU A 154 -23.87 -6.49 -25.07
N GLY A 155 -23.38 -5.25 -24.95
CA GLY A 155 -23.57 -4.18 -25.93
C GLY A 155 -24.75 -3.23 -25.66
N GLU A 156 -25.65 -3.57 -24.72
CA GLU A 156 -26.73 -2.67 -24.31
C GLU A 156 -26.27 -1.65 -23.27
N SER A 157 -26.85 -0.44 -23.33
CA SER A 157 -26.63 0.56 -22.29
C SER A 157 -27.13 0.06 -20.94
N GLY A 158 -26.26 0.10 -19.94
CA GLY A 158 -26.50 -0.41 -18.59
C GLY A 158 -26.13 -1.87 -18.37
N TYR A 159 -25.61 -2.59 -19.37
CA TYR A 159 -24.99 -3.90 -19.14
C TYR A 159 -23.75 -3.76 -18.25
N ASN A 160 -23.64 -4.63 -17.26
CA ASN A 160 -22.49 -4.73 -16.37
C ASN A 160 -21.95 -6.16 -16.41
N ASN A 161 -20.78 -6.34 -17.05
CA ASN A 161 -20.12 -7.64 -17.15
C ASN A 161 -19.75 -8.24 -15.78
N LEU A 162 -19.66 -7.42 -14.72
CA LEU A 162 -19.40 -7.93 -13.37
C LEU A 162 -20.62 -8.63 -12.77
N CYS A 163 -21.81 -8.43 -13.31
CA CYS A 163 -23.05 -9.03 -12.84
C CYS A 163 -23.47 -10.26 -13.66
N ASP A 164 -22.79 -10.54 -14.77
CA ASP A 164 -22.97 -11.72 -15.62
C ASP A 164 -22.07 -12.86 -15.09
N PHE A 165 -22.58 -13.56 -14.07
CA PHE A 165 -21.80 -14.53 -13.32
C PHE A 165 -21.67 -15.88 -14.04
N ASN A 166 -22.58 -16.19 -14.98
CA ASN A 166 -22.54 -17.42 -15.76
C ASN A 166 -21.86 -17.25 -17.14
N GLY A 167 -21.57 -16.01 -17.55
CA GLY A 167 -20.92 -15.67 -18.82
C GLY A 167 -21.81 -15.86 -20.04
N ASP A 168 -23.13 -15.85 -19.88
CA ASP A 168 -24.09 -16.05 -20.99
C ASP A 168 -24.41 -14.75 -21.76
N LYS A 169 -23.73 -13.65 -21.40
CA LYS A 169 -23.86 -12.31 -21.99
C LYS A 169 -25.19 -11.64 -21.68
N THR A 170 -25.93 -12.13 -20.69
CA THR A 170 -27.21 -11.57 -20.24
C THR A 170 -27.27 -11.56 -18.71
N THR A 171 -27.44 -10.38 -18.11
CA THR A 171 -27.71 -10.28 -16.67
C THR A 171 -29.17 -10.57 -16.36
N GLY A 172 -29.46 -11.68 -15.69
CA GLY A 172 -30.84 -12.08 -15.40
C GLY A 172 -31.02 -13.10 -14.28
N GLY A 173 -32.03 -13.96 -14.44
CA GLY A 173 -32.45 -14.90 -13.39
C GLY A 173 -31.40 -15.95 -13.02
N LEU A 174 -30.53 -16.32 -13.96
CA LEU A 174 -29.43 -17.25 -13.69
C LEU A 174 -28.36 -16.60 -12.82
N ASP A 175 -28.00 -15.35 -13.10
CA ASP A 175 -27.07 -14.57 -12.27
C ASP A 175 -27.62 -14.31 -10.89
N PHE A 176 -28.92 -13.98 -10.80
CA PHE A 176 -29.58 -13.87 -9.50
C PHE A 176 -29.52 -15.16 -8.70
N SER A 177 -29.73 -16.30 -9.36
CA SER A 177 -29.62 -17.61 -8.71
C SER A 177 -28.19 -17.87 -8.20
N ILE A 178 -27.18 -17.48 -8.97
CA ILE A 178 -25.77 -17.58 -8.57
C ILE A 178 -25.45 -16.65 -7.39
N MET A 179 -25.94 -15.41 -7.41
CA MET A 179 -25.80 -14.48 -6.30
C MET A 179 -26.44 -15.04 -5.03
N LEU A 180 -27.65 -15.58 -5.12
CA LEU A 180 -28.33 -16.19 -3.97
C LEU A 180 -27.58 -17.41 -3.41
N GLN A 181 -26.93 -18.20 -4.26
CA GLN A 181 -26.06 -19.32 -3.80
C GLN A 181 -24.83 -18.84 -3.01
N ASN A 182 -24.44 -17.59 -3.21
CA ASN A 182 -23.35 -16.96 -2.50
C ASN A 182 -23.83 -15.93 -1.47
N TRP A 183 -25.14 -15.80 -1.25
CA TRP A 183 -25.70 -14.80 -0.34
C TRP A 183 -25.15 -14.94 1.07
N ASN A 184 -24.75 -13.82 1.68
CA ASN A 184 -24.06 -13.76 2.97
C ASN A 184 -22.74 -14.55 3.03
N LYS A 185 -22.27 -15.14 1.93
CA LYS A 185 -20.89 -15.61 1.91
C LYS A 185 -20.00 -14.41 2.03
N SER A 186 -18.99 -14.63 2.82
CA SER A 186 -18.01 -13.64 3.10
C SER A 186 -16.66 -14.31 3.22
N VAL A 187 -15.64 -13.52 2.95
CA VAL A 187 -14.24 -13.86 3.17
C VAL A 187 -13.76 -13.35 4.54
N TYR A 188 -14.71 -13.01 5.43
CA TYR A 188 -14.56 -12.74 6.87
C TYR A 188 -15.01 -13.95 7.70
#